data_AF-A0A925RCZ1-F1
#
_entry.id   AF-A0A925RCZ1-F1
#
_cell.length_a   1.000
_cell.length_b   1.000
_cell.length_c   1.000
_cell.angle_alpha   90.00
_cell.angle_beta   90.00
_cell.angle_gamma   90.00
#
_symmetry.space_group_name_H-M   'P 1'
#
loop_
_entity.id
_entity.type
_entity.pdbx_description
1 polymer ?
#
loop_
_entity_poly.entity_id
_entity_poly.type
_entity_poly.pdbx_seq_one_letter_code
_entity_poly.pdbx_strand_id
1 'polypeptide(L)' 'LKTLIENHQRYTGSAVAKNILDHWKKSLTQFHKIMPVDYKRALKELAAEQLVKA' A
#
# COMPACT_ATOMS: atom_id res chain seq x y z
N LEU A 1 3.76 -0.17 1.76
CA LEU A 1 3.72 1.31 1.60
C LEU A 1 5.11 1.92 1.64
N LYS A 2 5.84 1.84 2.77
CA LYS A 2 7.18 2.45 2.91
C LYS A 2 8.13 2.12 1.76
N THR A 3 8.29 0.84 1.43
CA THR A 3 9.13 0.37 0.31
C THR A 3 8.75 0.97 -1.05
N LEU A 4 7.47 1.20 -1.32
CA LEU A 4 7.03 1.84 -2.56
C LEU A 4 7.46 3.30 -2.62
N ILE A 5 7.39 4.00 -1.49
CA ILE A 5 7.81 5.40 -1.36
C ILE A 5 9.35 5.51 -1.42
N GLU A 6 10.07 4.57 -0.81
CA GLU A 6 11.53 4.44 -0.90
C GLU A 6 11.97 4.22 -2.35
N ASN A 7 11.34 3.28 -3.06
CA ASN A 7 11.59 3.05 -4.48
C ASN A 7 11.28 4.30 -5.32
N HIS A 8 10.15 4.97 -5.06
CA HIS A 8 9.80 6.19 -5.76
C HIS A 8 10.85 7.29 -5.53
N GLN A 9 11.31 7.51 -4.30
CA GLN A 9 12.39 8.46 -3.99
C GLN A 9 13.68 8.08 -4.71
N ARG A 10 14.06 6.80 -4.70
CA ARG A 10 15.27 6.28 -5.35
C ARG A 10 15.25 6.49 -6.87
N TYR A 11 14.13 6.21 -7.53
CA TYR A 11 14.05 6.23 -8.99
C TYR A 11 13.71 7.60 -9.58
N THR A 12 13.13 8.51 -8.79
CA THR A 12 12.68 9.83 -9.31
C THR A 12 13.36 11.02 -8.65
N GLY A 13 14.07 10.82 -7.53
CA GLY A 13 14.64 11.92 -6.75
C GLY A 13 13.60 12.81 -6.06
N SER A 14 12.35 12.35 -5.93
CA SER A 14 11.25 13.16 -5.36
C SER A 14 11.58 13.70 -3.97
N ALA A 15 11.67 15.04 -3.86
CA ALA A 15 11.86 15.74 -2.59
C ALA A 15 10.69 15.56 -1.62
N VAL A 16 9.47 15.40 -2.15
CA VAL A 16 8.27 15.10 -1.35
C VAL A 16 8.39 13.70 -0.74
N ALA A 17 8.81 12.72 -1.53
CA ALA A 17 9.02 11.35 -1.04
C ALA A 17 10.11 11.31 0.03
N LYS A 18 11.21 12.05 -0.17
CA LYS A 18 12.25 12.23 0.85
C LYS A 18 11.68 12.79 2.15
N ASN A 19 10.93 13.89 2.09
CA ASN A 19 10.33 14.50 3.27
C ASN A 19 9.36 13.57 4.03
N ILE A 20 8.58 12.77 3.30
CA ILE A 20 7.69 11.75 3.88
C ILE A 20 8.49 10.66 4.61
N LEU A 21 9.61 10.22 4.04
CA LEU A 21 10.48 9.20 4.64
C LEU A 21 11.22 9.74 5.87
N ASP A 22 11.70 10.98 5.82
CA ASP A 22 12.38 11.65 6.93
C ASP A 22 11.45 11.84 8.15
N HIS A 23 10.16 12.10 7.91
CA HIS A 23 9.14 12.29 8.95
C HIS A 23 8.13 11.12 9.06
N TRP A 24 8.58 9.90 8.76
CA TRP A 24 7.72 8.74 8.54
C TRP A 24 6.61 8.53 9.57
N LYS A 25 6.92 8.58 10.88
CA LYS A 25 5.92 8.37 11.94
C LYS A 25 4.77 9.38 11.87
N LYS A 26 5.09 10.65 11.59
CA LYS A 26 4.10 11.73 11.47
C LYS A 26 3.30 11.59 10.18
N SER A 27 3.99 11.42 9.05
CA SER A 27 3.36 11.30 7.73
C SER A 27 2.45 10.07 7.63
N LEU A 28 2.82 8.95 8.27
CA LEU A 28 2.02 7.72 8.23
C LEU A 28 0.58 7.91 8.72
N THR A 29 0.37 8.78 9.72
CA THR A 29 -0.97 9.07 10.27
C THR A 29 -1.92 9.74 9.27
N GLN A 30 -1.38 10.32 8.20
CA GLN A 30 -2.15 11.02 7.17
C GLN A 30 -2.56 10.09 6.01
N PHE A 31 -2.00 8.88 5.93
CA PHE A 31 -2.33 7.93 4.88
C PHE A 31 -3.59 7.13 5.22
N HIS A 32 -4.55 7.15 4.29
CA HIS A 32 -5.76 6.34 4.38
C HIS A 32 -5.58 5.04 3.58
N LYS A 33 -5.74 3.90 4.24
CA LYS A 33 -5.79 2.61 3.56
C LYS A 33 -7.18 2.41 2.97
N ILE A 34 -7.30 2.57 1.66
CA ILE A 34 -8.56 2.34 0.94
C ILE A 34 -8.56 0.91 0.38
N MET A 35 -9.65 0.18 0.65
CA MET A 35 -9.94 -1.11 0.04
C MET A 35 -11.34 -1.01 -0.59
N PRO A 36 -11.47 -1.04 -1.93
CA PRO A 36 -12.78 -1.02 -2.57
C PRO A 36 -13.63 -2.21 -2.15
N VAL A 37 -14.94 -2.00 -2.00
CA VAL A 37 -15.88 -3.03 -1.51
C VAL A 37 -15.91 -4.24 -2.44
N ASP A 38 -16.06 -4.00 -3.74
CA ASP A 38 -16.08 -5.07 -4.74
C ASP A 38 -14.74 -5.80 -4.82
N TYR A 39 -13.63 -5.07 -4.69
CA TYR A 39 -12.30 -5.68 -4.66
C TYR A 39 -12.12 -6.59 -3.44
N LYS A 40 -12.61 -6.16 -2.27
CA LYS A 40 -12.62 -6.98 -1.06
C LYS A 40 -13.50 -8.23 -1.22
N ARG A 41 -14.62 -8.14 -1.93
CA ARG A 41 -15.49 -9.29 -2.23
C ARG A 41 -14.76 -10.28 -3.16
N ALA A 42 -14.22 -9.82 -4.27
CA ALA A 42 -13.48 -10.64 -5.22
C ALA A 42 -12.28 -11.38 -4.56
N LEU A 43 -11.55 -10.70 -3.67
CA LEU A 43 -10.47 -11.34 -2.91
C LEU A 43 -10.96 -12.46 -1.99
N LYS A 44 -12.15 -12.32 -1.39
CA LYS A 44 -12.72 -13.38 -0.55
C LYS A 44 -13.18 -14.57 -1.39
N GLU A 45 -13.79 -14.33 -2.54
CA GLU A 45 -14.21 -15.37 -3.47
C GLU A 45 -13.00 -16.16 -3.97
N LEU A 46 -11.94 -15.47 -4.40
CA LEU A 46 -10.70 -16.09 -4.83
C LEU A 46 -10.07 -16.96 -3.72
N ALA A 47 -10.04 -16.47 -2.49
CA ALA A 47 -9.52 -17.22 -1.35
C ALA A 47 -10.39 -18.46 -1.02
N ALA A 48 -11.71 -18.33 -1.08
CA ALA A 48 -12.63 -19.44 -0.87
C ALA A 48 -12.47 -20.51 -1.97
N GLU A 49 -12.33 -20.10 -3.24
CA GLU A 49 -12.04 -21.03 -4.33
C GLU A 49 -10.71 -21.76 -4.15
N GLN A 50 -9.67 -21.07 -3.69
CA GLN A 50 -8.37 -21.68 -3.41
C GLN A 50 -8.46 -22.74 -2.31
N LEU A 51 -9.26 -22.51 -1.27
CA LEU A 51 -9.47 -23.48 -0.19
C LEU A 51 -10.31 -24.69 -0.61
N VAL A 52 -11.25 -24.54 -1.54
CA VAL A 52 -12.07 -25.64 -2.07
C VAL A 52 -11.28 -26.50 -3.06
N LYS A 53 -10.28 -25.93 -3.73
CA LYS A 53 -9.41 -26.63 -4.70
C LYS A 53 -8.21 -27.36 -4.05
N ALA A 54 -7.96 -27.16 -2.76
CA ALA A 54 -6.87 -27.78 -1.99
C ALA A 54 -7.37 -29.02 -1.24
#